data_AF-A0A7Y0S2V8-F1
#
_entry.id   AF-A0A7Y0S2V8-F1
#
_cell.length_a   1.000
_cell.length_b   1.000
_cell.length_c   1.000
_cell.angle_alpha   90.00
_cell.angle_beta   90.00
_cell.angle_gamma   90.00
#
_symmetry.space_group_name_H-M   'P 1'
#
loop_
_entity.id
_entity.type
_entity.pdbx_description
1 polymer ?
#
loop_
_entity_poly.entity_id
_entity_poly.type
_entity_poly.pdbx_seq_one_letter_code
_entity_poly.pdbx_strand_id
1 'polypeptide(L)'
;LTDTDGSENLAILIEDVPEGSALSAGVDNGDGTWSLQPGELEGLEFIPSADFNGDVTLTVNATSTDVDTGTTATATQDVTI
;
A
#
# COMPACT_ATOMS: atom_id res chain seq x y z
N LEU A 1 3.87 0.91 15.53
CA LEU A 1 3.86 2.02 14.56
C LEU A 1 3.26 3.18 15.31
N THR A 2 4.09 3.97 15.98
CA THR A 2 3.62 5.04 16.87
C THR A 2 4.38 6.28 16.51
N ASP A 3 3.88 7.00 15.52
CA ASP A 3 4.24 8.40 15.30
C ASP A 3 3.13 9.29 15.86
N THR A 4 3.52 10.35 16.56
CA THR A 4 2.62 11.19 17.36
C THR A 4 2.74 12.67 17.01
N ASP A 5 3.61 13.06 16.06
CA ASP A 5 3.86 14.47 15.77
C ASP A 5 3.61 14.90 14.31
N GLY A 6 3.36 13.97 13.39
CA GLY A 6 2.91 14.30 12.03
C GLY A 6 3.98 14.95 11.15
N SER A 7 5.25 14.85 11.56
CA SER A 7 6.43 15.28 10.78
C SER A 7 6.81 14.26 9.71
N GLU A 8 6.30 13.03 9.82
CA GLU A 8 6.74 11.90 9.01
C GLU A 8 6.09 11.85 7.62
N ASN A 9 6.92 11.65 6.60
CA ASN A 9 6.47 11.38 5.25
C ASN A 9 6.26 9.86 5.10
N LEU A 10 5.01 9.41 5.13
CA LEU A 10 4.65 8.01 4.95
C LEU A 10 4.35 7.71 3.47
N ALA A 11 5.04 6.72 2.92
CA ALA A 11 4.86 6.21 1.56
C ALA A 11 4.46 4.75 1.61
N ILE A 12 3.45 4.36 0.83
CA ILE A 12 2.91 3.00 0.85
C ILE A 12 3.02 2.41 -0.54
N LEU A 13 3.63 1.23 -0.62
CA LEU A 13 3.78 0.45 -1.83
C LEU A 13 3.04 -0.86 -1.61
N ILE A 14 2.12 -1.19 -2.51
CA ILE A 14 1.45 -2.48 -2.54
C ILE A 14 2.02 -3.26 -3.71
N GLU A 15 2.46 -4.48 -3.45
CA GLU A 15 3.05 -5.40 -4.43
C GLU A 15 2.13 -6.61 -4.62
N ASP A 16 2.42 -7.40 -5.66
CA ASP A 16 1.67 -8.61 -6.03
C ASP A 16 0.19 -8.36 -6.40
N VAL A 17 -0.13 -7.17 -6.92
CA VAL A 17 -1.48 -6.87 -7.41
C VAL A 17 -1.73 -7.64 -8.72
N PRO A 18 -2.75 -8.53 -8.79
CA PRO A 18 -3.01 -9.35 -9.96
C PRO A 18 -3.39 -8.51 -11.18
N GLU A 19 -2.94 -8.93 -12.35
CA GLU A 19 -3.25 -8.24 -13.61
C GLU A 19 -4.77 -8.15 -13.84
N GLY A 20 -5.24 -6.96 -14.20
CA GLY A 20 -6.66 -6.66 -14.38
C GLY A 20 -7.42 -6.37 -13.08
N SER A 21 -6.77 -6.48 -11.92
CA SER A 21 -7.31 -5.96 -10.65
C SER A 21 -6.90 -4.51 -10.45
N ALA A 22 -7.69 -3.75 -9.70
CA ALA A 22 -7.42 -2.37 -9.38
C ALA A 22 -7.64 -2.11 -7.89
N LEU A 23 -7.02 -1.06 -7.37
CA LEU A 23 -7.34 -0.55 -6.05
C LEU A 23 -8.26 0.67 -6.20
N SER A 24 -9.14 0.89 -5.21
CA SER A 24 -10.05 2.04 -5.21
C SER A 24 -9.33 3.39 -5.10
N ALA A 25 -8.07 3.39 -4.65
CA ALA A 25 -7.22 4.55 -4.51
C ALA A 25 -5.74 4.20 -4.80
N GLY A 26 -4.91 5.24 -4.89
CA GLY A 26 -3.50 5.11 -5.29
C GLY A 26 -3.26 5.20 -6.79
N VAL A 27 -2.00 4.98 -7.14
CA VAL A 27 -1.49 5.03 -8.50
C VAL A 27 -0.95 3.66 -8.88
N ASP A 28 -1.54 3.07 -9.92
CA ASP A 28 -1.01 1.88 -10.58
C ASP A 28 0.31 2.22 -11.29
N ASN A 29 1.40 1.56 -10.90
CA ASN A 29 2.70 1.76 -11.54
C ASN A 29 2.83 0.92 -12.83
N GLY A 30 1.87 0.04 -13.11
CA GLY A 30 1.78 -0.77 -14.34
C GLY A 30 2.67 -2.01 -14.37
N ASP A 31 3.32 -2.33 -13.25
CA ASP A 31 4.19 -3.50 -13.08
C ASP A 31 3.67 -4.49 -12.01
N GLY A 32 2.41 -4.33 -11.60
CA GLY A 32 1.82 -5.09 -10.49
C GLY A 32 2.07 -4.46 -9.13
N THR A 33 2.68 -3.26 -9.09
CA THR A 33 2.83 -2.47 -7.88
C THR A 33 1.97 -1.21 -7.90
N TRP A 34 1.51 -0.80 -6.73
CA TRP A 34 0.67 0.38 -6.54
C TRP A 34 1.26 1.31 -5.48
N SER A 35 1.33 2.59 -5.80
CA SER A 35 1.82 3.63 -4.90
C SER A 35 0.63 4.34 -4.25
N LEU A 36 0.53 4.30 -2.93
CA LEU A 36 -0.54 4.90 -2.15
C LEU A 36 -0.02 5.93 -1.16
N GLN A 37 -0.86 6.94 -0.91
CA GLN A 37 -0.69 7.85 0.20
C GLN A 37 -1.36 7.32 1.48
N PRO A 38 -0.92 7.77 2.67
CA PRO A 38 -1.48 7.31 3.95
C PRO A 38 -2.98 7.52 4.06
N GLY A 39 -3.48 8.65 3.55
CA GLY A 39 -4.90 8.97 3.57
C GLY A 39 -5.74 8.13 2.60
N GLU A 40 -5.10 7.43 1.65
CA GLU A 40 -5.76 6.55 0.69
C GLU A 40 -5.92 5.12 1.19
N LEU A 41 -5.21 4.73 2.27
CA LEU A 41 -5.43 3.45 2.92
C LEU A 41 -6.76 3.37 3.66
N GLU A 42 -7.24 4.50 4.18
CA GLU A 42 -8.47 4.52 4.95
C GLU A 42 -9.66 4.31 3.99
N GLY A 43 -10.26 3.11 4.06
CA GLY A 43 -11.33 2.72 3.13
C GLY A 43 -10.84 2.20 1.79
N LEU A 44 -9.57 1.77 1.68
CA LEU A 44 -9.07 1.11 0.48
C LEU A 44 -9.86 -0.17 0.19
N GLU A 45 -10.32 -0.30 -1.04
CA GLU A 45 -11.01 -1.48 -1.55
C GLU A 45 -10.20 -2.09 -2.68
N PHE A 46 -10.09 -3.43 -2.66
CA PHE A 46 -9.55 -4.19 -3.77
C PHE A 46 -10.68 -4.52 -4.75
N ILE A 47 -10.49 -4.14 -6.01
CA ILE A 47 -11.41 -4.37 -7.12
C ILE A 47 -10.82 -5.49 -7.98
N PRO A 48 -11.18 -6.75 -7.74
CA PRO A 48 -10.70 -7.85 -8.56
C PRO A 48 -11.18 -7.75 -10.01
N SER A 49 -10.41 -8.32 -10.95
CA SER A 49 -10.89 -8.57 -12.31
C SER A 49 -12.13 -9.47 -12.29
N ALA A 50 -13.02 -9.33 -13.28
CA ALA A 50 -14.21 -10.16 -13.41
C ALA A 50 -13.89 -11.67 -13.55
N ASP A 51 -12.68 -11.99 -14.00
CA ASP A 51 -12.19 -13.36 -14.16
C ASP A 51 -11.37 -13.85 -12.93
N PHE A 52 -11.17 -13.01 -11.92
CA PHE A 52 -10.41 -13.38 -10.73
C PHE A 52 -11.22 -14.34 -9.86
N ASN A 53 -10.64 -15.51 -9.59
CA ASN A 53 -11.24 -16.56 -8.78
C ASN A 53 -10.17 -17.16 -7.86
N GLY A 54 -10.31 -16.98 -6.56
CA GLY A 54 -9.37 -17.48 -5.56
C GLY A 54 -9.02 -16.42 -4.53
N ASP A 55 -8.09 -16.76 -3.63
CA ASP A 55 -7.51 -15.82 -2.68
C ASP A 55 -6.32 -15.11 -3.34
N VAL A 56 -6.19 -13.81 -3.11
CA VAL A 56 -4.97 -13.04 -3.44
C VAL A 56 -4.27 -12.65 -2.16
N THR A 57 -2.94 -12.81 -2.12
CA THR A 57 -2.11 -12.21 -1.08
C THR A 57 -1.44 -10.98 -1.66
N LEU A 58 -1.79 -9.81 -1.14
CA LEU A 58 -1.12 -8.55 -1.44
C LEU A 58 -0.06 -8.28 -0.38
N THR A 59 1.10 -7.80 -0.82
CA THR A 59 2.19 -7.41 0.08
C THR A 59 2.15 -5.90 0.25
N VAL A 60 1.87 -5.40 1.46
CA VAL A 60 1.77 -3.96 1.74
C VAL A 60 3.02 -3.48 2.48
N ASN A 61 3.78 -2.59 1.86
CA ASN A 61 5.01 -2.01 2.40
C ASN A 61 4.77 -0.53 2.71
N ALA A 62 4.59 -0.22 3.99
CA ALA A 62 4.46 1.14 4.49
C ALA A 62 5.81 1.63 5.02
N THR A 63 6.41 2.62 4.37
CA THR A 63 7.68 3.24 4.79
C THR A 63 7.43 4.64 5.32
N SER A 64 7.65 4.83 6.62
CA SER A 64 7.66 6.13 7.26
C SER A 64 9.06 6.72 7.24
N THR A 65 9.17 8.00 6.92
CA THR A 65 10.42 8.76 6.98
C THR A 65 10.23 9.96 7.89
N ASP A 66 10.93 9.95 9.01
CA ASP A 66 11.07 11.10 9.90
C ASP A 66 11.97 12.13 9.21
N VAL A 67 11.40 13.28 8.84
CA VAL A 67 12.10 14.35 8.11
C VAL A 67 13.09 15.13 8.97
N ASP A 68 12.92 15.09 10.30
CA ASP A 68 13.76 15.84 11.24
C ASP A 68 15.02 15.05 11.59
N THR A 69 14.90 13.72 11.75
CA THR A 69 16.03 12.85 12.05
C THR A 69 16.60 12.14 10.81
N GLY A 70 15.84 12.09 9.71
CA GLY A 70 16.15 11.31 8.52
C GLY A 70 15.96 9.80 8.73
N THR A 71 15.34 9.39 9.84
CA THR A 71 15.14 7.98 10.17
C THR A 71 14.02 7.40 9.34
N THR A 72 14.24 6.22 8.75
CA THR A 72 13.19 5.50 8.02
C THR A 72 12.76 4.26 8.78
N ALA A 73 11.45 4.02 8.87
CA ALA A 73 10.88 2.80 9.40
C ALA A 73 9.96 2.17 8.35
N THR A 74 10.20 0.90 8.01
CA THR A 74 9.34 0.15 7.09
C THR A 74 8.58 -0.92 7.83
N ALA A 75 7.27 -0.97 7.59
CA ALA A 75 6.40 -2.06 7.99
C ALA A 75 5.92 -2.79 6.75
N THR A 76 6.06 -4.11 6.75
CA THR A 76 5.52 -4.99 5.71
C THR A 76 4.39 -5.80 6.32
N GLN A 77 3.27 -5.87 5.61
CA GLN A 77 2.11 -6.63 6.01
C GLN A 77 1.53 -7.36 4.81
N ASP A 78 1.43 -8.67 4.93
CA ASP A 78 0.72 -9.48 3.94
C ASP A 78 -0.77 -9.45 4.26
N VAL A 79 -1.59 -9.21 3.23
CA VAL A 79 -3.05 -9.18 3.32
C VAL A 79 -3.61 -10.18 2.34
N THR A 80 -4.26 -11.22 2.86
CA THR A 80 -4.99 -12.19 2.04
C THR A 80 -6.46 -11.80 1.98
N ILE A 81 -6.99 -11.70 0.77
CA ILE A 81 -8.37 -11.30 0.44
C ILE A 81 -9.05 -12.36 -0.42
#